data_AF-A0A0H2RKA2-F1
#
_entry.id   AF-A0A0H2RKA2-F1
#
_cell.length_a   1.000
_cell.length_b   1.000
_cell.length_c   1.000
_cell.angle_alpha   90.00
_cell.angle_beta   90.00
_cell.angle_gamma   90.00
#
_symmetry.space_group_name_H-M   'P 1'
#
loop_
_entity.id
_entity.type
_entity.pdbx_description
1 polymer ?
#
loop_
_entity_poly.entity_id
_entity_poly.type
_entity_poly.pdbx_seq_one_letter_code
_entity_poly.pdbx_strand_id
1 'polypeptide(L)' 'MRVEFLPPYSPDFNPIEPSFSAIKADIRRTGGIIRHAMTHSDDILEVYDLLYSAIWSVTPQDAAGWFRKSGYVM' A
#
# COMPACT_ATOMS: atom_id res chain seq x y z
N MET A 1 1.70 -24.08 -10.79
CA MET A 1 1.99 -22.88 -9.97
C MET A 1 3.49 -22.62 -10.06
N ARG A 2 3.90 -21.42 -10.48
CA ARG A 2 5.31 -21.00 -10.53
C ARG A 2 5.61 -20.19 -9.26
N VAL A 3 6.78 -20.38 -8.67
CA VAL A 3 7.25 -19.66 -7.49
C VAL A 3 8.56 -18.96 -7.86
N GLU A 4 8.68 -17.68 -7.52
CA GLU A 4 9.95 -16.95 -7.61
C GLU A 4 10.68 -17.06 -6.28
N PHE A 5 11.93 -17.53 -6.31
CA PHE A 5 12.77 -17.60 -5.12
C PHE A 5 13.56 -16.30 -4.97
N LEU A 6 13.41 -15.65 -3.83
CA LEU A 6 14.17 -14.44 -3.47
C LEU A 6 15.26 -14.79 -2.45
N PRO A 7 16.45 -14.15 -2.53
CA PRO A 7 17.45 -14.28 -1.47
C PRO A 7 16.89 -13.74 -0.14
N PRO A 8 17.35 -14.26 1.01
CA PRO A 8 16.96 -13.74 2.32
C PRO A 8 17.20 -12.23 2.43
N TYR A 9 16.32 -11.53 3.16
CA TYR A 9 16.43 -10.09 3.43
C TYR A 9 16.59 -9.21 2.17
N SER A 10 15.95 -9.60 1.07
CA SER A 10 16.01 -8.85 -0.19
C SER A 10 14.67 -8.19 -0.54
N PRO A 11 14.19 -7.20 0.26
CA PRO A 11 12.93 -6.52 0.01
C PRO A 11 12.94 -5.74 -1.32
N ASP A 12 14.12 -5.35 -1.81
CA ASP A 12 14.25 -4.65 -3.09
C ASP A 12 13.76 -5.48 -4.28
N PHE A 13 13.78 -6.82 -4.16
CA PHE A 13 13.23 -7.73 -5.18
C PHE A 13 11.76 -8.07 -4.95
N ASN A 14 11.07 -7.48 -3.97
CA ASN A 14 9.66 -7.72 -3.73
C ASN A 14 8.82 -6.48 -4.10
N PRO A 15 8.05 -6.51 -5.21
CA PRO A 15 7.37 -5.32 -5.74
C PRO A 15 6.24 -4.79 -4.85
N ILE A 16 5.81 -5.53 -3.82
CA ILE A 16 4.81 -5.07 -2.83
C ILE A 16 5.40 -4.11 -1.78
N GLU A 17 6.71 -4.12 -1.53
CA GLU A 17 7.34 -3.27 -0.51
C GLU A 17 7.16 -1.76 -0.76
N PRO A 18 7.36 -1.23 -1.98
CA PRO A 18 7.06 0.16 -2.27
C PRO A 18 5.55 0.48 -2.22
N SER A 19 4.66 -0.49 -2.50
CA SER A 19 3.22 -0.27 -2.40
C SER A 19 2.77 -0.06 -0.95
N PHE A 20 3.27 -0.89 -0.02
CA PHE A 20 3.03 -0.67 1.41
C PHE A 20 3.59 0.67 1.89
N SER A 21 4.75 1.07 1.38
CA SER A 21 5.34 2.36 1.73
C SER A 21 4.47 3.54 1.26
N ALA A 22 3.91 3.46 0.04
CA ALA A 22 2.99 4.47 -0.50
C ALA A 22 1.67 4.54 0.30
N ILE A 23 1.04 3.38 0.57
CA ILE A 23 -0.21 3.31 1.34
C ILE A 23 -0.01 3.87 2.75
N LYS A 24 1.08 3.50 3.43
CA LYS A 24 1.41 4.05 4.76
C LYS A 24 1.64 5.56 4.73
N ALA A 25 2.23 6.09 3.64
CA ALA A 25 2.43 7.52 3.48
C ALA A 25 1.09 8.26 3.29
N ASP A 26 0.16 7.68 2.54
CA ASP A 26 -1.20 8.23 2.39
C ASP A 26 -1.96 8.24 3.71
N ILE A 27 -1.97 7.10 4.44
CA ILE A 27 -2.58 6.99 5.78
C ILE A 27 -1.97 8.03 6.74
N ARG A 28 -0.65 8.27 6.67
CA ARG A 28 -0.01 9.29 7.51
C ARG A 28 -0.46 10.70 7.16
N ARG A 29 -0.61 10.99 5.86
CA ARG A 29 -1.09 12.28 5.36
C ARG A 29 -2.55 12.54 5.77
N THR A 30 -3.41 11.52 5.73
CA THR A 30 -4.83 11.60 6.13
C THR A 30 -5.07 11.27 7.60
N GLY A 31 -4.01 11.02 8.38
CA GLY A 31 -4.10 10.43 9.72
C GLY A 31 -4.90 11.24 10.74
N GLY A 32 -5.03 12.56 10.57
CA GLY A 32 -5.93 13.37 11.39
C GLY A 32 -7.41 13.00 11.21
N ILE A 33 -7.82 12.78 9.95
CA ILE A 33 -9.19 12.38 9.59
C ILE A 33 -9.45 10.97 10.09
N ILE A 34 -8.52 10.04 9.86
CA ILE A 34 -8.65 8.64 10.31
C ILE A 34 -8.78 8.57 11.83
N ARG A 35 -7.93 9.29 12.58
CA ARG A 35 -8.04 9.33 14.04
C ARG A 35 -9.36 9.92 14.50
N HIS A 36 -9.85 10.98 13.85
CA HIS A 36 -11.13 11.57 14.18
C HIS A 36 -12.28 10.56 13.99
N ALA A 37 -12.32 9.88 12.84
CA ALA A 37 -13.30 8.83 12.57
C ALA A 37 -13.21 7.70 13.61
N MET A 38 -12.01 7.24 13.96
CA MET A 38 -11.81 6.20 14.97
C MET A 38 -12.31 6.56 16.37
N THR A 39 -12.28 7.84 16.75
CA THR A 39 -12.63 8.28 18.11
C THR A 39 -14.04 8.82 18.24
N HIS A 40 -14.64 9.31 17.14
CA HIS A 40 -15.93 10.03 17.17
C HIS A 40 -17.00 9.43 16.26
N SER A 41 -16.67 8.46 15.40
CA SER A 41 -17.67 7.83 14.54
C SER A 41 -18.34 6.67 15.26
N ASP A 42 -19.68 6.62 15.18
CA ASP A 42 -20.47 5.46 15.60
C ASP A 42 -20.49 4.35 14.53
N ASP A 43 -19.99 4.64 13.32
CA ASP A 43 -19.93 3.72 12.21
C ASP A 43 -18.47 3.33 11.88
N ILE A 44 -18.12 2.09 12.19
CA ILE A 44 -16.79 1.53 11.90
C ILE A 44 -16.49 1.49 10.39
N LEU A 45 -17.52 1.49 9.54
CA LEU A 45 -17.36 1.50 8.08
C LEU A 45 -16.63 2.74 7.58
N GLU A 46 -16.75 3.88 8.26
CA GLU A 46 -16.05 5.11 7.89
C GLU A 46 -14.52 4.94 7.95
N VAL A 47 -14.02 4.23 8.96
CA VAL A 47 -12.59 3.92 9.08
C VAL A 47 -12.15 2.99 7.96
N TYR A 48 -12.98 1.99 7.60
CA TYR A 48 -12.68 1.08 6.50
C TYR A 48 -12.67 1.81 5.16
N ASP A 49 -13.61 2.72 4.89
CA ASP A 49 -13.66 3.51 3.66
C ASP A 49 -12.42 4.38 3.48
N LEU A 50 -11.93 5.00 4.57
CA LEU A 50 -10.68 5.76 4.54
C LEU A 50 -9.46 4.87 4.25
N LEU A 51 -9.40 3.67 4.84
CA LEU A 51 -8.35 2.69 4.54
C LEU A 51 -8.44 2.19 3.09
N TYR A 52 -9.64 1.93 2.58
CA TYR A 52 -9.86 1.54 1.18
C TYR A 52 -9.41 2.64 0.23
N SER A 53 -9.72 3.90 0.52
CA SER A 53 -9.23 5.04 -0.27
C SER A 53 -7.70 5.07 -0.33
N ALA A 54 -7.02 4.78 0.78
CA ALA A 54 -5.56 4.71 0.80
C ALA A 54 -5.01 3.55 -0.04
N ILE A 55 -5.64 2.38 0.01
CA ILE A 55 -5.27 1.22 -0.80
C ILE A 55 -5.45 1.52 -2.30
N TRP A 56 -6.59 2.10 -2.67
CA TRP A 56 -6.94 2.45 -4.05
C TRP A 56 -6.20 3.68 -4.58
N SER A 57 -5.39 4.36 -3.76
CA SER A 57 -4.48 5.41 -4.22
C SER A 57 -3.31 4.86 -5.06
N VAL A 58 -3.03 3.55 -4.97
CA VAL A 58 -2.01 2.88 -5.77
C VAL A 58 -2.51 2.70 -7.20
N THR A 59 -1.81 3.30 -8.17
CA THR A 59 -2.20 3.23 -9.58
C THR A 59 -1.57 2.02 -10.30
N PRO A 60 -2.14 1.57 -11.43
CA PRO A 60 -1.48 0.58 -12.30
C PRO A 60 -0.09 1.02 -12.78
N GLN A 61 0.12 2.33 -12.97
CA GLN A 61 1.41 2.89 -13.37
C GLN A 61 2.45 2.76 -12.26
N ASP A 62 2.04 3.01 -11.00
CA ASP A 62 2.90 2.79 -9.84
C ASP A 62 3.32 1.32 -9.74
N ALA A 63 2.34 0.41 -9.85
CA ALA A 63 2.58 -1.03 -9.81
C ALA A 63 3.59 -1.46 -10.89
N ALA A 64 3.37 -1.06 -12.15
CA ALA A 64 4.29 -1.37 -13.25
C ALA A 64 5.70 -0.79 -13.01
N GLY A 65 5.78 0.41 -12.43
CA GLY A 65 7.04 1.03 -12.02
C GLY A 65 7.77 0.22 -10.95
N TRP A 66 7.05 -0.31 -9.96
CA TRP A 66 7.63 -1.09 -8.87
C TRP A 66 8.07 -2.48 -9.30
N PHE A 67 7.32 -3.17 -10.16
CA PHE A 67 7.78 -4.40 -10.80
C PHE A 67 9.11 -4.18 -11.54
N ARG A 68 9.20 -3.12 -12.35
CA ARG A 68 10.43 -2.75 -13.06
C ARG A 68 11.57 -2.44 -12.10
N LYS A 69 11.31 -1.67 -11.03
CA LYS A 69 12.30 -1.34 -10.00
C LYS A 69 12.82 -2.59 -9.29
N SER A 70 11.97 -3.58 -9.07
CA SER A 70 12.33 -4.88 -8.47
C SER A 70 12.96 -5.87 -9.45
N GLY A 71 13.25 -5.46 -10.68
CA GLY A 71 13.94 -6.28 -11.69
C GLY A 71 13.03 -7.16 -12.55
N TYR A 72 11.71 -7.02 -12.41
CA TYR A 72 10.74 -7.73 -13.24
C TYR A 72 10.44 -6.91 -14.49
N VAL A 73 10.83 -7.44 -15.65
CA VAL A 73 10.43 -6.88 -16.95
C VAL A 73 9.04 -7.44 -17.27
N MET A 74 8.04 -6.56 -17.23
CA MET A 74 6.71 -6.80 -17.78
C MET A 74 6.70 -6.58 -19.28
#